data_AF-A0AAP0B5B6-F1
#
_entry.id   AF-A0AAP0B5B6-F1
#
_cell.length_a   1.000
_cell.length_b   1.000
_cell.length_c   1.000
_cell.angle_alpha   90.00
_cell.angle_beta   90.00
_cell.angle_gamma   90.00
#
_symmetry.space_group_name_H-M   'P 1'
#
loop_
_entity.id
_entity.type
_entity.pdbx_description
1 polymer ?
#
loop_
_entity_poly.entity_id
_entity_poly.type
_entity_poly.pdbx_seq_one_letter_code
_entity_poly.pdbx_strand_id
1 'polypeptide(L)'
;MQPVARRRLFFAAVLLACFLFASTAPPLRPLFTGISPQDEKYYSGAIIACSDGSKTFPHNHLNDGYCDCPDGTDEPGTSACPGSKFYCRNIGDVPQQLFSSRVNDGICDCCDGSDEYDVDITCQNTCAKNKDSDLSMGDGYHSTEARIDDLSIRQKRRRVDLNDLLHYLEGICL
;
A
#
# COMPACT_ATOMS: atom_id res chain seq x y z
N MET A 1 54.87 -15.31 40.85
CA MET A 1 53.40 -15.41 40.70
C MET A 1 52.81 -14.05 40.30
N GLN A 2 52.85 -13.67 39.02
CA GLN A 2 52.25 -12.43 38.46
C GLN A 2 51.76 -12.50 36.97
N PRO A 3 52.00 -13.55 36.13
CA PRO A 3 51.69 -13.46 34.69
C PRO A 3 50.25 -13.84 34.27
N VAL A 4 49.47 -14.49 35.13
CA VAL A 4 48.14 -15.04 34.74
C VAL A 4 47.02 -14.00 34.82
N ALA A 5 47.09 -13.05 35.75
CA ALA A 5 46.06 -12.03 35.96
C ALA A 5 46.00 -11.00 34.81
N ARG A 6 47.17 -10.59 34.26
CA ARG A 6 47.23 -9.64 33.14
C ARG A 6 46.60 -10.18 31.85
N ARG A 7 46.76 -11.48 31.55
CA ARG A 7 46.11 -12.10 30.39
C ARG A 7 44.58 -12.08 30.51
N ARG A 8 44.04 -12.37 31.70
CA ARG A 8 42.58 -12.37 31.94
C ARG A 8 41.95 -10.98 31.79
N LEU A 9 42.64 -9.93 32.24
CA LEU A 9 42.22 -8.53 32.08
C LEU A 9 42.21 -8.08 30.62
N PHE A 10 43.19 -8.52 29.81
CA PHE A 10 43.21 -8.24 28.37
C PHE A 10 42.07 -8.93 27.61
N PHE A 11 41.80 -10.21 27.88
CA PHE A 11 40.69 -10.93 27.25
C PHE A 11 39.32 -10.35 27.64
N ALA A 12 39.15 -9.91 28.89
CA ALA A 12 37.93 -9.24 29.34
C ALA A 12 37.74 -7.87 28.66
N ALA A 13 38.81 -7.09 28.49
CA ALA A 13 38.74 -5.79 27.80
C ALA A 13 38.43 -5.91 26.31
N VAL A 14 38.96 -6.94 25.63
CA VAL A 14 38.66 -7.20 24.21
C VAL A 14 37.21 -7.66 24.01
N LEU A 15 36.68 -8.50 24.91
CA LEU A 15 35.27 -8.90 24.88
C LEU A 15 34.33 -7.71 25.17
N LEU A 16 34.69 -6.84 26.13
CA LEU A 16 33.92 -5.62 26.43
C LEU A 16 33.92 -4.63 25.27
N ALA A 17 35.05 -4.51 24.54
CA ALA A 17 35.15 -3.68 23.35
C ALA A 17 34.29 -4.22 22.19
N CYS A 18 34.21 -5.54 21.99
CA CYS A 18 33.30 -6.13 21.00
C CYS A 18 31.82 -5.88 21.29
N PHE A 19 31.40 -5.81 22.56
CA PHE A 19 30.01 -5.48 22.92
C PHE A 19 29.65 -4.01 22.65
N LEU A 20 30.62 -3.10 22.65
CA LEU A 20 30.40 -1.68 22.32
C LEU A 20 30.38 -1.39 20.81
N PHE A 21 30.77 -2.37 19.98
CA PHE A 21 30.64 -2.33 18.51
C PHE A 21 29.53 -3.29 18.03
N ALA A 22 28.48 -3.51 18.82
CA ALA A 22 27.27 -4.15 18.31
C ALA A 22 26.75 -3.29 17.15
N SER A 23 26.91 -3.82 15.93
CA SER A 23 26.65 -3.13 14.67
C SER A 23 25.31 -2.42 14.69
N THR A 24 25.32 -1.10 14.51
CA THR A 24 24.19 -0.35 13.97
C THR A 24 24.07 -0.71 12.49
N ALA A 25 23.71 -1.95 12.18
CA ALA A 25 23.30 -2.29 10.83
C ALA A 25 21.97 -1.55 10.59
N PRO A 26 21.85 -0.75 9.51
CA PRO A 26 20.56 -0.20 9.15
C PRO A 26 19.57 -1.35 8.93
N PRO A 27 18.28 -1.16 9.24
CA PRO A 27 17.27 -2.18 9.02
C PRO A 27 17.33 -2.64 7.56
N LEU A 28 17.38 -3.97 7.35
CA LEU A 28 17.32 -4.55 6.01
C LEU A 28 15.99 -4.16 5.37
N ARG A 29 16.05 -3.29 4.36
CA ARG A 29 14.89 -2.92 3.56
C ARG A 29 14.48 -4.11 2.68
N PRO A 30 13.18 -4.45 2.57
CA PRO A 30 12.73 -5.42 1.59
C PRO A 30 13.16 -4.98 0.19
N LEU A 31 13.78 -5.88 -0.58
CA LEU A 31 14.30 -5.57 -1.91
C LEU A 31 13.23 -5.03 -2.88
N PHE A 32 11.97 -5.42 -2.65
CA PHE A 32 10.83 -5.12 -3.51
C PHE A 32 9.83 -4.15 -2.86
N THR A 33 10.28 -3.30 -1.93
CA THR A 33 9.41 -2.25 -1.37
C THR A 33 8.86 -1.36 -2.48
N GLY A 34 7.53 -1.15 -2.45
CA GLY A 34 6.81 -0.34 -3.43
C GLY A 34 6.71 -0.93 -4.85
N ILE A 35 7.22 -2.14 -5.08
CA ILE A 35 7.22 -2.80 -6.39
C ILE A 35 6.05 -3.80 -6.46
N SER A 36 5.32 -3.78 -7.57
CA SER A 36 4.26 -4.77 -7.82
C SER A 36 4.87 -6.16 -8.06
N PRO A 37 4.23 -7.27 -7.62
CA PRO A 37 4.72 -8.62 -7.89
C PRO A 37 4.94 -8.92 -9.39
N GLN A 38 4.20 -8.24 -10.27
CA GLN A 38 4.32 -8.37 -11.72
C GLN A 38 5.62 -7.75 -12.25
N ASP A 39 6.12 -6.72 -11.58
CA ASP A 39 7.29 -5.95 -11.99
C ASP A 39 8.58 -6.40 -11.28
N GLU A 40 8.52 -7.27 -10.27
CA GLU A 40 9.71 -7.78 -9.56
C GLU A 40 10.79 -8.32 -10.52
N LYS A 41 10.37 -8.99 -11.60
CA LYS A 41 11.29 -9.49 -12.63
C LYS A 41 12.01 -8.35 -13.37
N TYR A 42 11.32 -7.25 -13.66
CA TYR A 42 11.89 -6.08 -14.32
C TYR A 42 13.03 -5.47 -13.48
N TYR A 43 12.81 -5.36 -12.16
CA TYR A 43 13.76 -4.79 -11.21
C TYR A 43 14.87 -5.76 -10.75
N SER A 44 14.79 -7.06 -11.11
CA SER A 44 15.78 -8.07 -10.67
C SER A 44 17.15 -7.98 -11.37
N GLY A 45 17.30 -7.14 -12.40
CA GLY A 45 18.53 -6.98 -13.16
C GLY A 45 19.62 -6.22 -12.40
N ALA A 46 20.90 -6.55 -12.66
CA ALA A 46 22.04 -5.79 -12.12
C ALA A 46 22.12 -4.36 -12.68
N ILE A 47 21.61 -4.17 -13.90
CA ILE A 47 21.42 -2.89 -14.58
C ILE A 47 19.95 -2.86 -15.01
N ILE A 48 19.25 -1.77 -14.71
CA ILE A 48 17.82 -1.58 -14.94
C ILE A 48 17.68 -0.37 -15.87
N ALA A 49 16.76 -0.43 -16.83
CA ALA A 49 16.43 0.71 -17.68
C ALA A 49 15.39 1.60 -16.99
N CYS A 50 15.38 2.90 -17.26
CA CYS A 50 14.19 3.70 -17.02
C CYS A 50 13.10 3.25 -18.00
N SER A 51 11.84 3.19 -17.57
CA SER A 51 10.74 2.69 -18.40
C SER A 51 10.46 3.57 -19.62
N ASP A 52 10.78 4.87 -19.53
CA ASP A 52 10.74 5.85 -20.62
C ASP A 52 11.88 5.69 -21.65
N GLY A 53 12.85 4.81 -21.37
CA GLY A 53 14.01 4.55 -22.23
C GLY A 53 15.09 5.63 -22.20
N SER A 54 15.02 6.60 -21.27
CA SER A 54 15.95 7.73 -21.19
C SER A 54 17.37 7.34 -20.82
N LYS A 55 17.55 6.48 -19.82
CA LYS A 55 18.86 5.99 -19.34
C LYS A 55 18.74 4.62 -18.67
N THR A 56 19.87 4.12 -18.18
CA THR A 56 19.93 2.93 -17.32
C THR A 56 20.64 3.27 -16.01
N PHE A 57 20.31 2.55 -14.94
CA PHE A 57 20.92 2.71 -13.61
C PHE A 57 21.33 1.34 -13.04
N PRO A 58 22.36 1.28 -12.19
CA PRO A 58 22.74 0.05 -11.52
C PRO A 58 21.75 -0.28 -10.38
N HIS A 59 21.60 -1.56 -10.05
CA HIS A 59 20.62 -2.02 -9.06
C HIS A 59 20.72 -1.35 -7.68
N ASN A 60 21.91 -0.88 -7.29
CA ASN A 60 22.11 -0.18 -6.01
C ASN A 60 21.54 1.25 -5.97
N HIS A 61 21.06 1.79 -7.10
CA HIS A 61 20.32 3.04 -7.17
C HIS A 61 18.80 2.81 -7.11
N LEU A 62 18.34 1.55 -7.12
CA LEU A 62 16.92 1.24 -6.92
C LEU A 62 16.55 1.55 -5.46
N ASN A 63 15.57 2.43 -5.26
CA ASN A 63 15.08 2.85 -3.93
C ASN A 63 16.18 3.43 -3.03
N ASP A 64 17.13 4.18 -3.59
CA ASP A 64 18.22 4.79 -2.83
C ASP A 64 17.86 6.17 -2.26
N GLY A 65 16.69 6.70 -2.64
CA GLY A 65 16.16 7.98 -2.21
C GLY A 65 16.60 9.15 -3.08
N TYR A 66 17.14 8.89 -4.28
CA TYR A 66 17.58 9.91 -5.21
C TYR A 66 16.95 9.70 -6.60
N CYS A 67 16.26 10.73 -7.12
CA CYS A 67 15.57 10.61 -8.39
C CYS A 67 16.53 10.66 -9.60
N ASP A 68 16.87 9.50 -10.11
CA ASP A 68 17.71 9.28 -11.28
C ASP A 68 16.92 9.28 -12.58
N CYS A 69 15.82 8.53 -12.67
CA CYS A 69 15.03 8.45 -13.89
C CYS A 69 14.03 9.61 -13.98
N PRO A 70 13.88 10.27 -15.15
CA PRO A 70 12.85 11.29 -15.35
C PRO A 70 11.42 10.79 -15.12
N ASP A 71 11.16 9.50 -15.35
CA ASP A 71 9.89 8.84 -15.10
C ASP A 71 9.73 8.28 -13.68
N GLY A 72 10.80 8.31 -12.88
CA GLY A 72 10.83 7.79 -11.52
C GLY A 72 10.87 6.27 -11.37
N THR A 73 11.25 5.54 -12.42
CA THR A 73 11.37 4.07 -12.40
C THR A 73 12.30 3.56 -11.30
N ASP A 74 13.32 4.32 -10.93
CA ASP A 74 14.32 3.99 -9.92
C ASP A 74 13.82 4.13 -8.48
N GLU A 75 12.68 4.82 -8.25
CA GLU A 75 12.17 5.12 -6.91
C GLU A 75 10.71 4.65 -6.70
N PRO A 76 10.37 3.36 -6.94
CA PRO A 76 9.03 2.83 -6.67
C PRO A 76 8.73 2.71 -5.17
N GLY A 77 9.77 2.63 -4.33
CA GLY A 77 9.69 2.39 -2.89
C GLY A 77 9.95 3.61 -2.03
N THR A 78 10.20 4.79 -2.61
CA THR A 78 10.49 6.04 -1.86
C THR A 78 9.69 7.22 -2.40
N SER A 79 9.81 8.38 -1.74
CA SER A 79 9.19 9.64 -2.15
C SER A 79 10.08 10.53 -3.05
N ALA A 80 11.22 10.03 -3.50
CA ALA A 80 12.24 10.87 -4.17
C ALA A 80 11.83 11.37 -5.57
N CYS A 81 11.03 10.60 -6.32
CA CYS A 81 10.59 10.97 -7.66
C CYS A 81 9.11 11.41 -7.69
N PRO A 82 8.76 12.58 -8.23
CA PRO A 82 7.38 13.09 -8.22
C PRO A 82 6.41 12.28 -9.12
N GLY A 83 6.93 11.55 -10.11
CA GLY A 83 6.15 10.72 -11.03
C GLY A 83 5.99 9.27 -10.61
N SER A 84 6.74 8.80 -9.60
CA SER A 84 6.75 7.39 -9.23
C SER A 84 5.50 6.99 -8.45
N LYS A 85 5.21 5.69 -8.46
CA LYS A 85 4.05 5.07 -7.82
C LYS A 85 4.52 4.01 -6.86
N PHE A 86 4.00 4.06 -5.64
CA PHE A 86 4.27 3.07 -4.62
C PHE A 86 3.16 2.02 -4.61
N TYR A 87 3.54 0.74 -4.64
CA TYR A 87 2.61 -0.37 -4.60
C TYR A 87 2.40 -0.90 -3.17
N CYS A 88 1.21 -0.68 -2.61
CA CYS A 88 0.75 -1.35 -1.39
C CYS A 88 0.33 -2.78 -1.72
N ARG A 89 0.97 -3.77 -1.11
CA ARG A 89 0.64 -5.18 -1.37
C ARG A 89 -0.69 -5.58 -0.73
N ASN A 90 -1.01 -4.99 0.42
CA ASN A 90 -2.27 -5.14 1.14
C ASN A 90 -2.71 -6.60 1.28
N ILE A 91 -1.80 -7.49 1.74
CA ILE A 91 -2.11 -8.93 1.84
C ILE A 91 -3.35 -9.12 2.72
N GLY A 92 -4.41 -9.69 2.15
CA GLY A 92 -5.71 -9.89 2.81
C GLY A 92 -6.81 -8.92 2.37
N ASP A 93 -6.44 -7.85 1.65
CA ASP A 93 -7.32 -6.86 1.01
C ASP A 93 -6.95 -6.67 -0.48
N VAL A 94 -7.54 -5.65 -1.11
CA VAL A 94 -7.24 -5.21 -2.47
C VAL A 94 -5.90 -4.43 -2.49
N PRO A 95 -4.95 -4.79 -3.37
CA PRO A 95 -3.74 -4.01 -3.59
C PRO A 95 -4.04 -2.60 -4.09
N GLN A 96 -3.18 -1.64 -3.76
CA GLN A 96 -3.38 -0.22 -4.07
C GLN A 96 -2.09 0.42 -4.58
N GLN A 97 -2.22 1.45 -5.41
CA GLN A 97 -1.10 2.31 -5.78
C GLN A 97 -1.26 3.69 -5.16
N LEU A 98 -0.17 4.21 -4.59
CA LEU A 98 -0.06 5.55 -4.05
C LEU A 98 0.84 6.41 -4.93
N PHE A 99 0.66 7.73 -4.85
CA PHE A 99 1.68 8.65 -5.32
C PHE A 99 2.87 8.61 -4.36
N SER A 100 4.08 8.74 -4.89
CA SER A 100 5.32 8.77 -4.11
C SER A 100 5.32 9.80 -2.98
N SER A 101 4.59 10.90 -3.13
CA SER A 101 4.44 11.94 -2.11
C SER A 101 3.79 11.45 -0.80
N ARG A 102 3.18 10.26 -0.80
CA ARG A 102 2.55 9.64 0.36
C ARG A 102 3.40 8.54 1.01
N VAL A 103 4.64 8.40 0.55
CA VAL A 103 5.59 7.46 1.14
C VAL A 103 6.38 8.22 2.19
N ASN A 104 6.30 7.76 3.43
CA ASN A 104 6.95 8.38 4.59
C ASN A 104 6.50 9.84 4.81
N ASP A 105 5.22 10.13 4.60
CA ASP A 105 4.65 11.47 4.82
C ASP A 105 4.03 11.66 6.22
N GLY A 106 4.04 10.60 7.04
CA GLY A 106 3.48 10.58 8.38
C GLY A 106 1.99 10.21 8.42
N ILE A 107 1.41 9.74 7.31
CA ILE A 107 0.01 9.30 7.20
C ILE A 107 -0.02 7.84 6.73
N CYS A 108 -0.80 7.01 7.43
CA CYS A 108 -0.99 5.61 7.01
C CYS A 108 -2.02 5.53 5.88
N ASP A 109 -1.57 5.49 4.63
CA ASP A 109 -2.40 5.30 3.43
C ASP A 109 -2.57 3.82 3.07
N CYS A 110 -1.52 3.00 3.13
CA CYS A 110 -1.65 1.56 2.88
C CYS A 110 -2.33 0.87 4.08
N CYS A 111 -3.28 -0.05 3.83
CA CYS A 111 -3.88 -0.80 4.94
C CYS A 111 -2.86 -1.70 5.64
N ASP A 112 -1.80 -2.12 4.95
CA ASP A 112 -0.70 -2.91 5.53
C ASP A 112 0.37 -2.05 6.22
N GLY A 113 0.27 -0.72 6.11
CA GLY A 113 1.20 0.25 6.69
C GLY A 113 2.59 0.28 6.02
N SER A 114 2.72 -0.31 4.83
CA SER A 114 4.02 -0.46 4.16
C SER A 114 4.61 0.84 3.60
N ASP A 115 3.81 1.89 3.49
CA ASP A 115 4.15 3.23 3.04
C ASP A 115 4.96 4.05 4.07
N GLU A 116 4.81 3.75 5.37
CA GLU A 116 5.40 4.53 6.47
C GLU A 116 6.46 3.72 7.22
N TYR A 117 7.62 3.49 6.58
CA TYR A 117 8.69 2.62 7.08
C TYR A 117 9.93 3.37 7.61
N ASP A 118 10.06 4.67 7.35
CA ASP A 118 11.23 5.49 7.67
C ASP A 118 10.85 6.77 8.46
N VAL A 119 9.75 6.70 9.21
CA VAL A 119 9.22 7.81 10.03
C VAL A 119 8.91 7.35 11.45
N ASP A 120 8.79 8.30 12.38
CA ASP A 120 8.49 8.04 13.79
C ASP A 120 6.98 7.84 14.06
N ILE A 121 6.35 7.01 13.22
CA ILE A 121 4.97 6.52 13.40
C ILE A 121 4.92 5.01 13.15
N THR A 122 3.89 4.34 13.67
CA THR A 122 3.71 2.90 13.45
C THR A 122 2.32 2.64 12.90
N CYS A 123 2.24 2.33 11.62
CA CYS A 123 1.00 1.96 10.96
C CYS A 123 0.62 0.51 11.28
N GLN A 124 -0.61 0.31 11.76
CA GLN A 124 -1.14 -1.02 12.07
C GLN A 124 -1.74 -1.66 10.82
N ASN A 125 -1.54 -2.96 10.64
CA ASN A 125 -2.18 -3.68 9.54
C ASN A 125 -3.70 -3.80 9.77
N THR A 126 -4.49 -3.31 8.81
CA THR A 126 -5.96 -3.25 8.81
C THR A 126 -6.62 -3.97 7.63
N CYS A 127 -5.84 -4.60 6.74
CA CYS A 127 -6.29 -5.19 5.47
C CYS A 127 -7.39 -6.27 5.60
N ALA A 128 -7.55 -6.89 6.76
CA ALA A 128 -8.60 -7.90 6.99
C ALA A 128 -9.83 -7.37 7.73
N LYS A 129 -9.84 -6.10 8.18
CA LYS A 129 -10.89 -5.56 9.05
C LYS A 129 -12.14 -5.09 8.30
N ASN A 130 -12.07 -4.94 6.98
CA ASN A 130 -13.14 -4.32 6.17
C ASN A 130 -14.12 -5.31 5.52
N LYS A 131 -13.98 -6.63 5.71
CA LYS A 131 -14.93 -7.61 5.14
C LYS A 131 -16.29 -7.67 5.82
N ASP A 132 -16.45 -6.98 6.96
CA ASP A 132 -17.73 -6.89 7.70
C ASP A 132 -18.45 -5.53 7.54
N SER A 133 -17.84 -4.54 6.86
CA SER A 133 -18.41 -3.18 6.73
C SER A 133 -19.08 -2.87 5.39
N ASP A 134 -19.09 -3.81 4.43
CA ASP A 134 -19.76 -3.64 3.11
C ASP A 134 -21.27 -3.99 3.15
N LEU A 135 -21.90 -3.94 4.33
CA LEU A 135 -23.35 -4.03 4.51
C LEU A 135 -23.94 -2.82 5.25
N SER A 136 -23.36 -1.63 5.06
CA SER A 136 -23.98 -0.38 5.52
C SER A 136 -23.80 0.77 4.55
N MET A 137 -24.43 0.64 3.38
CA MET A 137 -25.04 1.79 2.70
C MET A 137 -26.28 2.17 3.52
N GLY A 138 -26.11 3.12 4.43
CA GLY A 138 -27.15 3.59 5.35
C GLY A 138 -27.09 5.11 5.47
N ASP A 139 -27.98 5.74 4.72
CA ASP A 139 -28.36 7.15 4.65
C ASP A 139 -28.03 8.06 5.84
N GLY A 140 -27.52 9.26 5.55
CA GLY A 140 -27.29 10.31 6.54
C GLY A 140 -27.10 11.70 5.97
N TYR A 141 -27.90 12.11 4.97
CA TYR A 141 -27.95 13.51 4.54
C TYR A 141 -28.95 14.28 5.42
N HIS A 142 -28.42 15.08 6.34
CA HIS A 142 -29.19 15.98 7.21
C HIS A 142 -29.35 17.34 6.52
N SER A 143 -30.59 17.68 6.15
CA SER A 143 -30.99 19.08 5.98
C SER A 143 -32.44 19.25 6.42
N THR A 144 -32.59 20.09 7.43
CA THR A 144 -33.82 20.62 8.05
C THR A 144 -34.78 21.25 7.04
N GLU A 145 -36.08 20.95 7.12
CA GLU A 145 -37.17 21.94 7.10
C GLU A 145 -38.56 21.27 7.27
N ALA A 146 -39.55 22.09 7.60
CA ALA A 146 -40.71 21.77 8.41
C ALA A 146 -41.86 20.98 7.72
N ARG A 147 -42.41 20.04 8.50
CA ARG A 147 -43.84 19.70 8.70
C ARG A 147 -44.84 20.24 7.65
N ILE A 148 -45.29 19.39 6.73
CA ILE A 148 -46.61 19.49 6.08
C ILE A 148 -47.26 18.10 6.07
N ASP A 149 -48.52 18.07 6.50
CA ASP A 149 -49.40 16.92 6.74
C ASP A 149 -49.79 16.11 5.49
N ASP A 150 -49.98 14.81 5.76
CA ASP A 150 -51.10 13.94 5.36
C ASP A 150 -51.60 13.88 3.90
N LEU A 151 -51.74 12.63 3.42
CA LEU A 151 -52.46 12.18 2.22
C LEU A 151 -51.85 12.49 0.82
N SER A 152 -50.87 11.69 0.39
CA SER A 152 -50.92 10.90 -0.87
C SER A 152 -49.54 10.33 -1.23
N ILE A 153 -49.45 9.00 -1.34
CA ILE A 153 -48.65 8.19 -2.29
C ILE A 153 -48.81 6.72 -1.81
N ARG A 154 -50.05 6.22 -1.96
CA ARG A 154 -50.38 4.78 -1.97
C ARG A 154 -50.58 4.27 -3.41
N GLN A 155 -49.91 4.90 -4.37
CA GLN A 155 -49.87 4.50 -5.78
C GLN A 155 -48.41 4.67 -6.20
N LYS A 156 -47.62 3.62 -6.44
CA LYS A 156 -47.74 2.74 -7.60
C LYS A 156 -46.84 1.51 -7.45
N ARG A 157 -47.21 0.55 -6.59
CA ARG A 157 -46.65 -0.80 -6.63
C ARG A 157 -47.35 -1.54 -7.78
N ARG A 158 -46.77 -1.50 -8.99
CA ARG A 158 -47.31 -2.21 -10.16
C ARG A 158 -47.25 -3.73 -9.91
N ARG A 159 -48.42 -4.36 -9.74
CA ARG A 159 -48.59 -5.81 -9.98
C ARG A 159 -48.77 -5.98 -11.49
N VAL A 160 -47.93 -6.78 -12.12
CA VAL A 160 -48.08 -7.19 -13.52
C VAL A 160 -49.06 -8.36 -13.56
N ASP A 161 -50.09 -8.26 -14.39
CA ASP A 161 -51.15 -9.25 -14.57
C ASP A 161 -50.72 -10.34 -15.58
N LEU A 162 -51.09 -11.59 -15.31
CA LEU A 162 -50.65 -12.76 -16.09
C LEU A 162 -51.33 -12.83 -17.47
N ASN A 163 -52.42 -12.09 -17.67
CA ASN A 163 -53.12 -12.02 -18.95
C ASN A 163 -52.41 -11.15 -20.01
N ASP A 164 -51.50 -10.25 -19.63
CA ASP A 164 -50.73 -9.43 -20.58
C ASP A 164 -49.59 -10.21 -21.27
N LEU A 165 -49.21 -11.37 -20.73
CA LEU A 165 -48.13 -12.24 -21.25
C LEU A 165 -48.59 -13.20 -22.35
N LEU A 166 -49.90 -13.39 -22.53
CA LEU A 166 -50.45 -14.28 -23.57
C LEU A 166 -50.64 -13.60 -24.93
N HIS A 167 -50.70 -12.26 -24.98
CA HIS A 167 -50.81 -11.54 -26.26
C HIS A 167 -49.48 -11.37 -27.01
N TYR A 168 -48.34 -11.65 -26.38
CA TYR A 168 -47.01 -11.52 -27.02
C TYR A 168 -46.54 -12.79 -27.74
N LEU A 169 -47.17 -13.94 -27.49
CA LEU A 169 -46.80 -15.22 -28.11
C LEU A 169 -47.60 -15.56 -29.38
N GLU A 170 -48.60 -14.76 -29.76
CA GLU A 170 -49.28 -14.90 -31.07
C GLU A 170 -48.67 -14.01 -32.17
N GLY A 171 -47.59 -13.27 -31.89
CA GLY A 171 -47.02 -12.26 -32.81
C GLY A 171 -45.66 -12.58 -33.44
N ILE A 172 -45.01 -13.72 -33.15
CA ILE A 172 -43.67 -14.06 -33.68
C ILE A 172 -43.63 -15.48 -34.25
N CYS A 173 -44.60 -15.81 -35.09
CA CYS A 173 -44.44 -16.91 -36.04
C CYS A 173 -44.83 -16.41 -37.43
N LEU A 174 -43.85 -15.87 -38.15
CA LEU A 174 -43.60 -15.97 -39.60
C LEU A 174 -42.25 -15.31 -39.93
#